data_AF-A0A1V6JRA4-F1
#
_entry.id   AF-A0A1V6JRA4-F1
#
_cell.length_a   1.000
_cell.length_b   1.000
_cell.length_c   1.000
_cell.angle_alpha   90.00
_cell.angle_beta   90.00
_cell.angle_gamma   90.00
#
_symmetry.space_group_name_H-M   'P 1'
#
loop_
_entity.id
_entity.type
_entity.pdbx_description
1 polymer ?
#
loop_
_entity_poly.entity_id
_entity_poly.type
_entity_poly.pdbx_seq_one_letter_code
_entity_poly.pdbx_strand_id
1 'polypeptide(L)'
;MYIDAREAFRYIAPVPLGVAFMAGEIYSYNADLWRSIIAELLALTDEALITVGTEAEATRVEGWCAGEGWDTRVFENPRDPIYDRWCCVARRE
;
A
#
# COMPACT_ATOMS: atom_id res chain seq x y z
N MET A 1 5.93 -16.45 13.50
CA MET A 1 6.16 -15.24 12.68
C MET A 1 6.82 -14.23 13.61
N TYR A 2 8.05 -13.79 13.32
CA TYR A 2 8.82 -12.92 14.23
C TYR A 2 8.72 -11.43 13.86
N ILE A 3 8.32 -11.10 12.63
CA ILE A 3 8.08 -9.74 12.16
C ILE A 3 6.71 -9.72 11.49
N ASP A 4 5.88 -8.79 11.93
CA ASP A 4 4.52 -8.55 11.43
C ASP A 4 4.45 -7.08 11.01
N ALA A 5 4.19 -6.84 9.72
CA ALA A 5 4.16 -5.50 9.17
C ALA A 5 3.03 -4.63 9.74
N ARG A 6 2.01 -5.24 10.36
CA ARG A 6 0.95 -4.51 11.10
C ARG A 6 1.45 -3.88 12.41
N GLU A 7 2.63 -4.26 12.87
CA GLU A 7 3.26 -3.76 14.09
C GLU A 7 4.56 -3.02 13.78
N ALA A 8 4.67 -2.45 12.57
CA ALA A 8 5.88 -1.77 12.10
C ALA A 8 6.28 -0.62 13.04
N PHE A 9 5.32 0.09 13.66
CA PHE A 9 5.55 1.15 14.64
C PHE A 9 6.42 0.73 15.83
N ARG A 10 6.51 -0.58 16.13
CA ARG A 10 7.38 -1.08 17.22
C ARG A 10 8.86 -1.09 16.84
N TYR A 11 9.17 -1.05 15.55
CA TYR A 11 10.53 -1.21 15.03
C TYR A 11 11.08 0.08 14.42
N ILE A 12 10.19 0.94 13.92
CA ILE A 12 10.55 2.17 13.22
C ILE A 12 9.71 3.35 13.70
N ALA A 13 10.30 4.55 13.65
CA ALA A 13 9.58 5.80 13.85
C ALA A 13 8.95 6.27 12.53
N PRO A 14 7.96 7.19 12.57
CA PRO A 14 7.41 7.80 11.36
C PRO A 14 8.50 8.46 10.50
N VAL A 15 8.35 8.34 9.18
CA VAL A 15 9.29 8.85 8.17
C VAL A 15 8.54 9.52 7.03
N PRO A 16 9.10 10.51 6.32
CA PRO A 16 8.33 11.22 5.29
C PRO A 16 7.86 10.34 4.13
N LEU A 17 8.68 9.35 3.74
CA LEU A 17 8.43 8.52 2.55
C LEU A 17 8.41 7.04 2.92
N GLY A 18 7.45 6.29 2.40
CA GLY A 18 7.43 4.84 2.47
C GLY A 18 7.10 4.15 1.16
N VAL A 19 7.44 2.87 1.09
CA VAL A 19 7.20 2.03 -0.08
C VAL A 19 6.68 0.66 0.35
N ALA A 20 5.71 0.14 -0.40
CA ALA A 20 5.31 -1.26 -0.38
C ALA A 20 5.38 -1.79 -1.81
N PHE A 21 6.45 -2.53 -2.10
CA PHE A 21 6.62 -3.16 -3.40
C PHE A 21 6.02 -4.55 -3.42
N MET A 22 5.51 -4.95 -4.58
CA MET A 22 4.88 -6.26 -4.79
C MET A 22 3.77 -6.54 -3.76
N ALA A 23 3.06 -5.48 -3.31
CA ALA A 23 1.87 -5.64 -2.50
C ALA A 23 0.80 -6.29 -3.39
N GLY A 24 0.35 -7.49 -3.08
CA GLY A 24 -0.40 -8.23 -4.08
C GLY A 24 -0.88 -9.57 -3.59
N GLU A 25 -1.46 -10.33 -4.52
CA GLU A 25 -2.22 -11.52 -4.21
C GLU A 25 -3.36 -11.18 -3.23
N ILE A 26 -4.02 -10.04 -3.48
CA ILE A 26 -5.10 -9.54 -2.63
C ILE A 26 -6.40 -10.26 -3.02
N TYR A 27 -6.66 -11.35 -2.32
CA TYR A 27 -7.89 -12.13 -2.41
C TYR A 27 -8.89 -11.71 -1.34
N SER A 28 -10.14 -12.14 -1.49
CA SER A 28 -11.20 -11.84 -0.52
C SER A 28 -10.87 -12.30 0.91
N TYR A 29 -10.14 -13.42 1.07
CA TYR A 29 -9.83 -14.00 2.37
C TYR A 29 -8.63 -13.37 3.08
N ASN A 30 -7.76 -12.63 2.38
CA ASN A 30 -6.60 -11.95 2.97
C ASN A 30 -6.65 -10.41 2.79
N ALA A 31 -7.71 -9.88 2.19
CA ALA A 31 -7.89 -8.45 1.98
C ALA A 31 -7.80 -7.64 3.28
N ASP A 32 -8.39 -8.12 4.37
CA ASP A 32 -8.34 -7.43 5.66
C ASP A 32 -6.90 -7.37 6.23
N LEU A 33 -6.10 -8.41 6.01
CA LEU A 33 -4.70 -8.44 6.41
C LEU A 33 -3.90 -7.37 5.63
N TRP A 34 -4.06 -7.35 4.31
CA TRP A 34 -3.40 -6.35 3.45
C TRP A 34 -3.85 -4.93 3.79
N ARG A 35 -5.15 -4.70 4.03
CA ARG A 35 -5.66 -3.41 4.47
C ARG A 35 -4.97 -2.93 5.74
N SER A 36 -4.81 -3.80 6.75
CA SER A 36 -4.10 -3.45 7.99
C SER A 36 -2.63 -3.12 7.76
N ILE A 37 -1.94 -3.85 6.87
CA ILE A 37 -0.54 -3.57 6.53
C ILE A 37 -0.40 -2.22 5.82
N ILE A 38 -1.29 -1.92 4.87
CA ILE A 38 -1.30 -0.64 4.17
C ILE A 38 -1.64 0.50 5.13
N ALA A 39 -2.64 0.34 6.01
CA ALA A 39 -2.98 1.34 7.01
C ALA A 39 -1.80 1.66 7.94
N GLU A 40 -1.05 0.64 8.37
CA GLU A 40 0.16 0.82 9.19
C GLU A 40 1.27 1.56 8.42
N LEU A 41 1.49 1.25 7.14
CA LEU A 41 2.40 2.00 6.27
C LEU A 41 2.01 3.48 6.19
N LEU A 42 0.72 3.77 5.96
CA LEU A 42 0.20 5.12 5.89
C LEU A 42 0.36 5.85 7.22
N ALA A 43 0.08 5.20 8.36
CA ALA A 43 0.24 5.79 9.68
C ALA A 43 1.69 6.20 10.00
N LEU A 44 2.66 5.53 9.38
CA LEU A 44 4.09 5.78 9.57
C LEU A 44 4.70 6.71 8.51
N THR A 45 3.92 7.20 7.54
CA THR A 45 4.43 7.98 6.41
C THR A 45 3.64 9.25 6.14
N ASP A 46 4.21 10.15 5.34
CA ASP A 46 3.50 11.33 4.79
C ASP A 46 3.17 11.13 3.29
N GLU A 47 4.01 10.38 2.56
CA GLU A 47 3.76 9.91 1.21
C GLU A 47 4.20 8.44 1.06
N ALA A 48 3.33 7.64 0.43
CA ALA A 48 3.58 6.22 0.20
C ALA A 48 3.42 5.84 -1.27
N LEU A 49 4.36 5.07 -1.80
CA LEU A 49 4.22 4.37 -3.08
C LEU A 49 3.92 2.89 -2.80
N ILE A 50 2.77 2.44 -3.29
CA ILE A 50 2.34 1.05 -3.18
C ILE A 50 2.23 0.50 -4.59
N THR A 51 2.84 -0.65 -4.87
CA THR A 51 2.77 -1.29 -6.18
C THR A 51 2.12 -2.67 -6.08
N VAL A 52 1.32 -2.99 -7.09
CA VAL A 52 0.53 -4.23 -7.17
C VAL A 52 0.55 -4.81 -8.59
N GLY A 53 0.15 -6.07 -8.72
CA GLY A 53 0.19 -6.79 -10.00
C GLY A 53 -0.96 -6.44 -10.95
N THR A 54 -2.14 -6.07 -10.42
CA THR A 54 -3.35 -5.87 -11.24
C THR A 54 -4.06 -4.54 -10.97
N GLU A 55 -4.81 -4.06 -11.97
CA GLU A 55 -5.63 -2.85 -11.83
C GLU A 55 -6.67 -2.99 -10.71
N ALA A 56 -7.29 -4.17 -10.60
CA ALA A 56 -8.29 -4.44 -9.58
C ALA A 56 -7.73 -4.39 -8.15
N GLU A 57 -6.49 -4.85 -7.95
CA GLU A 57 -5.78 -4.67 -6.69
C GLU A 57 -5.48 -3.18 -6.45
N ALA A 58 -5.11 -2.44 -7.49
CA ALA A 58 -4.76 -1.03 -7.37
C ALA A 58 -5.99 -0.20 -6.98
N THR A 59 -7.14 -0.41 -7.63
CA THR A 59 -8.42 0.21 -7.26
C THR A 59 -8.83 -0.13 -5.83
N ARG A 60 -8.54 -1.36 -5.37
CA ARG A 60 -8.84 -1.75 -3.99
C ARG A 60 -7.95 -1.02 -2.99
N VAL A 61 -6.64 -0.95 -3.25
CA VAL A 61 -5.69 -0.20 -2.42
C VAL A 61 -6.05 1.29 -2.40
N GLU A 62 -6.36 1.87 -3.55
CA GLU A 62 -6.83 3.25 -3.67
C GLU A 62 -8.05 3.51 -2.79
N GLY A 63 -9.06 2.62 -2.84
CA GLY A 63 -10.25 2.73 -2.00
C GLY A 63 -9.95 2.64 -0.49
N TRP A 64 -8.94 1.87 -0.08
CA TRP A 64 -8.49 1.83 1.31
C TRP A 64 -7.82 3.13 1.72
N CYS A 65 -6.87 3.62 0.94
CA CYS A 65 -6.16 4.87 1.19
C CYS A 65 -7.14 6.06 1.25
N ALA A 66 -8.04 6.18 0.26
CA ALA A 66 -9.06 7.23 0.21
C ALA A 66 -10.05 7.13 1.39
N GLY A 67 -10.38 5.92 1.84
CA GLY A 67 -11.21 5.68 3.03
C GLY A 67 -10.59 6.21 4.33
N GLU A 68 -9.25 6.29 4.38
CA GLU A 68 -8.48 6.88 5.48
C GLU A 68 -8.21 8.40 5.27
N GLY A 69 -8.79 9.01 4.22
CA GLY A 69 -8.68 10.44 3.94
C GLY A 69 -7.40 10.86 3.21
N TRP A 70 -6.73 9.95 2.52
CA TRP A 70 -5.53 10.26 1.73
C TRP A 70 -5.88 10.69 0.31
N ASP A 71 -5.09 11.62 -0.25
CA ASP A 71 -5.12 11.92 -1.69
C ASP A 71 -4.35 10.83 -2.45
N THR A 72 -4.98 10.25 -3.47
CA THR A 72 -4.47 9.05 -4.14
C THR A 72 -4.42 9.22 -5.65
N ARG A 73 -3.36 8.68 -6.25
CA ARG A 73 -3.22 8.58 -7.70
C ARG A 73 -2.79 7.18 -8.10
N VAL A 74 -3.65 6.51 -8.87
CA VAL A 74 -3.35 5.22 -9.51
C VAL A 74 -2.90 5.40 -10.95
N PHE A 75 -1.90 4.63 -11.38
CA PHE A 75 -1.45 4.57 -12.77
C PHE A 75 -0.74 3.25 -13.10
N GLU A 76 -0.74 2.88 -14.37
CA GLU A 76 0.01 1.72 -14.86
C GLU A 76 1.51 2.05 -15.01
N ASN A 77 2.36 1.15 -14.54
CA ASN A 77 3.80 1.15 -14.73
C ASN A 77 4.21 0.08 -15.76
N PRO A 78 4.52 0.46 -17.01
CA PRO A 78 4.83 -0.52 -18.05
C PRO A 78 6.20 -1.19 -17.88
N ARG A 79 7.02 -0.79 -16.90
CA ARG A 79 8.39 -1.28 -16.70
C ARG A 79 8.46 -2.63 -15.99
N ASP A 80 7.43 -3.00 -15.24
CA ASP A 80 7.29 -4.33 -14.63
C ASP A 80 5.96 -4.96 -15.10
N PRO A 81 5.98 -6.10 -15.81
CA PRO A 81 4.76 -6.69 -16.33
C PRO A 81 4.00 -7.58 -15.34
N ILE A 82 4.53 -7.87 -14.15
CA ILE A 82 4.02 -8.95 -13.28
C ILE A 82 3.67 -8.46 -11.89
N TYR A 83 4.64 -7.95 -11.12
CA TYR A 83 4.44 -7.70 -9.69
C TYR A 83 4.18 -6.23 -9.36
N ASP A 84 4.76 -5.32 -10.13
CA ASP A 84 4.70 -3.87 -9.91
C ASP A 84 4.06 -3.14 -11.10
N ARG A 85 3.10 -3.80 -11.75
CA ARG A 85 2.45 -3.31 -12.98
C ARG A 85 1.57 -2.10 -12.72
N TRP A 86 1.02 -1.97 -11.52
CA TRP A 86 0.17 -0.85 -11.13
C TRP A 86 0.73 -0.17 -9.89
N CYS A 87 0.72 1.15 -9.90
CA CYS A 87 1.19 1.99 -8.81
C CYS A 87 0.01 2.76 -8.21
N CYS A 88 -0.04 2.83 -6.89
CA CYS A 88 -0.87 3.74 -6.11
C CYS A 88 0.07 4.64 -5.29
N VAL A 89 0.06 5.94 -5.58
CA VAL A 89 0.74 6.95 -4.76
C VAL A 89 -0.30 7.58 -3.85
N ALA A 90 -0.08 7.53 -2.54
CA ALA A 90 -0.93 8.14 -1.53
C ALA A 90 -0.16 9.27 -0.83
N ARG A 91 -0.80 10.43 -0.65
CA ARG A 91 -0.24 11.59 0.07
C ARG A 91 -1.19 12.09 1.13
N ARG A 92 -0.62 12.54 2.25
CA ARG A 92 -1.33 13.30 3.28
C ARG A 92 -1.43 14.76 2.84
N GLU A 93 -2.63 15.34 2.89
CA GLU A 93 -2.82 16.79 2.73
C GLU A 93 -2.16 17.60 3.87
#